data_AF-X1JG47-F1
#
_entry.id   AF-X1JG47-F1
#
_cell.length_a   1.000
_cell.length_b   1.000
_cell.length_c   1.000
_cell.angle_alpha   90.00
_cell.angle_beta   90.00
_cell.angle_gamma   90.00
#
_symmetry.space_group_name_H-M   'P 1'
#
loop_
_entity.id
_entity.type
_entity.pdbx_description
1 polymer ?
#
loop_
_entity_poly.entity_id
_entity_poly.type
_entity_poly.pdbx_seq_one_letter_code
_entity_poly.pdbx_strand_id
1 'polypeptide(L)'
;EKISSIEVVEDFWSCLISCLYLHLKKPFIVVTPTWDKAVQLAEDIKCYVGDEYVNLFPPRENLLYERLSPSKVTSGMRLKTLNLLQK
;
A
#
# COMPACT_ATOMS: atom_id res chain seq x y z
N GLU A 1 5.04 15.53 27.59
CA GLU A 1 4.61 16.25 26.37
C GLU A 1 3.78 15.30 25.53
N LYS A 2 2.48 15.57 25.40
CA LYS A 2 1.61 14.81 24.50
C LYS A 2 2.09 15.15 23.09
N ILE A 3 2.50 14.14 22.33
CA ILE A 3 2.77 14.25 20.90
C ILE A 3 1.54 14.90 20.29
N SER A 4 1.61 16.22 20.15
CA SER A 4 0.57 17.04 19.58
C SER A 4 0.51 16.66 18.11
N SER A 5 -0.71 16.35 17.68
CA SER A 5 -1.12 16.33 16.29
C SER A 5 -0.81 15.02 15.56
N ILE A 6 -1.80 14.12 15.56
CA ILE A 6 -1.85 12.97 14.66
C ILE A 6 -1.63 13.39 13.18
N GLU A 7 -1.96 14.64 12.83
CA GLU A 7 -1.69 15.28 11.53
C GLU A 7 -0.20 15.35 11.21
N VAL A 8 0.65 15.71 12.19
CA VAL A 8 2.11 15.76 12.00
C VAL A 8 2.69 14.36 11.79
N VAL A 9 1.97 13.30 12.17
CA VAL A 9 2.40 11.93 11.88
C VAL A 9 1.93 11.50 10.48
N GLU A 10 0.77 11.98 10.00
CA GLU A 10 0.27 11.64 8.66
C GLU A 10 1.23 12.07 7.55
N ASP A 11 1.82 13.26 7.67
CA ASP A 11 2.76 13.82 6.68
C ASP A 11 4.10 13.07 6.62
N PHE A 12 4.42 12.20 7.59
CA PHE A 12 5.72 11.53 7.71
C PHE A 12 5.66 10.02 7.52
N TRP A 13 4.48 9.44 7.28
CA TRP A 13 4.36 7.98 7.13
C TRP A 13 5.20 7.45 5.97
N SER A 14 5.22 8.13 4.82
CA SER A 14 5.99 7.72 3.66
C SER A 14 7.48 7.62 3.97
N CYS A 15 8.03 8.67 4.59
CA CYS A 15 9.42 8.73 5.04
C CYS A 15 9.72 7.65 6.08
N LEU A 16 8.91 7.52 7.13
CA LEU A 16 9.11 6.53 8.20
C LEU A 16 9.10 5.09 7.66
N ILE A 17 8.10 4.76 6.84
CA ILE A 17 7.97 3.42 6.23
C ILE A 17 9.18 3.14 5.33
N SER A 18 9.60 4.12 4.53
CA SER A 18 10.76 3.99 3.65
C SER A 18 12.06 3.77 4.44
N CYS A 19 12.26 4.52 5.52
CA CYS A 19 13.39 4.31 6.44
C CYS A 19 13.36 2.91 7.06
N LEU A 20 12.20 2.47 7.58
CA LEU A 20 12.04 1.14 8.14
C LEU A 20 12.35 0.05 7.11
N TYR A 21 11.88 0.20 5.87
CA TYR A 21 12.18 -0.72 4.77
C TYR A 21 13.68 -0.80 4.47
N LEU A 22 14.35 0.33 4.29
CA LEU A 22 15.78 0.39 3.97
C LEU A 22 16.67 -0.16 5.09
N HIS A 23 16.29 0.07 6.35
CA HIS A 23 17.06 -0.39 7.51
C HIS A 23 16.80 -1.86 7.85
N LEU A 24 15.54 -2.28 7.90
CA LEU A 24 15.19 -3.65 8.32
C LEU A 24 15.32 -4.66 7.18
N LYS A 25 15.26 -4.20 5.92
CA LYS A 25 15.36 -5.04 4.70
C LYS A 25 14.43 -6.25 4.73
N LYS A 26 13.22 -6.04 5.22
CA LYS A 26 12.13 -7.03 5.27
C LYS A 26 10.91 -6.48 4.53
N PRO A 27 10.08 -7.35 3.94
CA PRO A 27 8.83 -6.90 3.32
C PRO A 27 7.85 -6.38 4.39
N PHE A 28 7.14 -5.30 4.04
CA PHE A 28 6.10 -4.71 4.88
C PHE A 28 4.74 -4.79 4.20
N ILE A 29 3.69 -4.98 4.99
CA ILE A 29 2.31 -4.76 4.57
C ILE A 29 1.84 -3.51 5.28
N VAL A 30 1.50 -2.48 4.50
CA VAL A 30 0.94 -1.23 5.00
C VAL A 30 -0.56 -1.25 4.72
N VAL A 31 -1.37 -1.06 5.76
CA VAL A 31 -2.83 -1.03 5.67
C VAL A 31 -3.30 0.40 5.90
N THR A 32 -4.05 0.95 4.95
CA THR A 32 -4.62 2.30 5.03
C THR A 32 -6.14 2.24 5.15
N PRO A 33 -6.79 3.31 5.67
CA PRO A 33 -8.25 3.36 5.81
C PRO A 33 -9.00 3.36 4.47
N THR A 34 -8.41 3.91 3.41
CA THR A 34 -9.02 4.04 2.09
C THR A 34 -8.04 3.69 0.99
N TRP A 35 -8.58 3.34 -0.18
CA TRP A 35 -7.80 3.10 -1.39
C TRP A 35 -7.03 4.36 -1.83
N ASP A 36 -7.67 5.53 -1.79
CA ASP A 36 -7.01 6.78 -2.18
C ASP A 36 -5.80 7.10 -1.29
N LYS A 37 -5.94 6.88 0.04
CA LYS A 37 -4.79 6.98 0.96
C LYS A 37 -3.70 5.96 0.63
N ALA A 38 -4.07 4.74 0.20
CA ALA A 38 -3.09 3.73 -0.22
C ALA A 38 -2.31 4.19 -1.46
N VAL A 39 -3.02 4.71 -2.46
CA VAL A 39 -2.43 5.18 -3.72
C VAL A 39 -1.49 6.35 -3.45
N GLN A 40 -1.94 7.37 -2.72
CA GLN A 40 -1.12 8.53 -2.36
C GLN A 40 0.14 8.10 -1.61
N LEU A 41 -0.01 7.32 -0.54
CA LEU A 41 1.11 6.85 0.27
C LEU A 41 2.09 5.99 -0.54
N ALA A 42 1.59 5.19 -1.49
CA ALA A 42 2.44 4.39 -2.37
C ALA A 42 3.27 5.27 -3.30
N GLU A 43 2.69 6.29 -3.93
CA GLU A 43 3.44 7.24 -4.76
C GLU A 43 4.52 7.97 -3.95
N ASP A 44 4.20 8.41 -2.74
CA ASP A 44 5.17 9.07 -1.86
C ASP A 44 6.33 8.14 -1.47
N ILE A 45 6.04 6.88 -1.12
CA ILE A 45 7.08 5.89 -0.77
C ILE A 45 7.97 5.57 -1.97
N LYS A 46 7.40 5.46 -3.18
CA LYS A 46 8.18 5.19 -4.41
C LYS A 46 9.25 6.25 -4.67
N CYS A 47 8.99 7.51 -4.32
CA CYS A 47 9.99 8.57 -4.40
C CYS A 47 11.25 8.30 -3.55
N TYR A 48 11.15 7.50 -2.48
CA TYR A 48 12.26 7.17 -1.61
C TYR A 48 12.94 5.84 -1.96
N VAL A 49 12.18 4.82 -2.35
CA VAL A 49 12.70 3.44 -2.48
C VAL A 49 12.72 2.91 -3.91
N GLY A 50 11.99 3.53 -4.85
CA GLY A 50 11.84 3.06 -6.24
C GLY A 50 10.50 2.34 -6.51
N ASP A 51 10.04 2.42 -7.75
CA ASP A 51 8.74 1.91 -8.22
C ASP A 51 8.62 0.39 -8.10
N GLU A 52 9.71 -0.34 -8.30
CA GLU A 52 9.76 -1.80 -8.32
C GLU A 52 9.54 -2.43 -6.95
N TYR A 53 9.69 -1.65 -5.87
CA TYR A 53 9.61 -2.13 -4.49
C TYR A 53 8.24 -1.88 -3.84
N VAL A 54 7.36 -1.11 -4.49
CA VAL A 54 6.04 -0.75 -3.94
C VAL A 54 4.94 -1.31 -4.83
N ASN A 55 4.14 -2.23 -4.28
CA ASN A 55 3.01 -2.83 -4.98
C ASN A 55 1.72 -2.55 -4.23
N LEU A 56 0.69 -2.08 -4.95
CA LEU A 56 -0.65 -1.92 -4.40
C LEU A 56 -1.43 -3.25 -4.50
N PHE A 57 -2.30 -3.49 -3.51
CA PHE A 57 -3.26 -4.60 -3.53
C PHE A 57 -4.68 -4.01 -3.59
N PRO A 58 -5.28 -3.89 -4.79
CA PRO A 58 -6.53 -3.18 -4.93
C PRO A 58 -7.69 -3.89 -4.21
N PRO A 59 -8.65 -3.11 -3.67
CA PRO A 59 -9.86 -3.66 -3.10
C PRO A 59 -10.65 -4.38 -4.18
N ARG A 60 -11.58 -5.21 -3.74
CA ARG A 60 -12.53 -5.84 -4.66
C ARG A 60 -13.52 -4.78 -5.16
N GLU A 61 -13.72 -4.69 -6.47
CA GLU A 61 -14.63 -3.70 -7.08
C GLU A 61 -16.10 -4.02 -6.81
N ASN A 62 -16.45 -5.31 -6.80
CA ASN A 62 -17.81 -5.76 -6.58
C ASN A 62 -18.08 -5.96 -5.08
N LEU A 63 -19.32 -5.71 -4.68
CA LEU A 63 -19.76 -5.89 -3.31
C LEU A 63 -19.73 -7.37 -2.92
N LEU A 64 -19.70 -7.63 -1.62
CA LEU A 64 -19.89 -8.97 -1.09
C LEU A 64 -21.25 -9.49 -1.59
N TYR A 65 -21.28 -10.69 -2.17
CA TYR A 65 -22.43 -11.36 -2.80
C TYR A 65 -22.88 -10.85 -4.18
N GLU A 66 -22.29 -9.78 -4.69
CA GLU A 66 -22.59 -9.33 -6.05
C GLU A 66 -22.10 -10.38 -7.06
N ARG A 67 -23.02 -10.91 -7.87
CA ARG A 67 -22.76 -11.96 -8.87
C ARG A 67 -22.19 -11.39 -10.17
N LEU A 68 -21.29 -10.43 -10.04
CA LEU A 68 -20.50 -9.88 -11.12
C LEU A 68 -19.05 -10.30 -10.94
N SER A 69 -18.43 -10.73 -12.03
CA SER A 69 -16.99 -10.96 -12.04
C SER A 69 -16.28 -9.62 -11.81
N PRO A 70 -15.25 -9.57 -10.93
CA PRO A 70 -14.41 -8.39 -10.83
C PRO A 70 -13.72 -8.10 -12.17
N SER A 71 -13.28 -6.87 -12.41
CA SER A 71 -12.55 -6.54 -13.62
C SER A 71 -11.31 -7.42 -13.76
N LYS A 72 -10.98 -7.71 -15.02
CA LYS A 72 -9.77 -8.46 -15.37
C LYS A 72 -8.51 -7.71 -14.92
N VAL A 73 -8.53 -6.38 -14.95
CA VAL A 73 -7.41 -5.51 -14.54
C VAL A 73 -7.15 -5.67 -13.04
N THR A 74 -8.16 -5.44 -12.20
CA THR A 74 -8.03 -5.57 -10.74
C THR A 74 -7.68 -7.00 -10.33
N SER A 75 -8.30 -8.00 -10.97
CA SER A 75 -7.97 -9.41 -10.72
C SER A 75 -6.50 -9.72 -11.06
N GLY A 76 -6.01 -9.23 -12.20
CA GLY A 76 -4.62 -9.40 -12.62
C GLY A 76 -3.63 -8.73 -11.66
N MET A 77 -3.93 -7.50 -11.21
CA MET A 77 -3.12 -6.79 -10.22
C MET A 77 -3.03 -7.56 -8.90
N ARG A 78 -4.17 -8.05 -8.39
CA ARG A 78 -4.21 -8.81 -7.13
C ARG A 78 -3.42 -10.12 -7.23
N LEU A 79 -3.58 -10.86 -8.32
CA LEU A 79 -2.83 -12.10 -8.55
C LEU A 79 -1.33 -11.85 -8.69
N LYS A 80 -0.93 -10.78 -9.40
CA LYS A 80 0.48 -10.38 -9.50
C LYS A 80 1.07 -10.11 -8.13
N THR A 81 0.39 -9.31 -7.29
CA THR A 81 0.87 -8.99 -5.93
C THR A 81 0.95 -10.24 -5.04
N LEU A 82 -0.05 -11.13 -5.10
CA LEU A 82 -0.01 -12.39 -4.33
C LEU A 82 1.15 -13.30 -4.76
N ASN A 83 1.43 -13.38 -6.06
CA ASN A 83 2.56 -14.15 -6.58
C ASN A 83 3.92 -13.57 -6.13
N LEU A 84 4.03 -12.25 -5.99
CA LEU A 84 5.25 -11.61 -5.47
C LEU A 84 5.47 -11.91 -3.98
N LEU A 85 4.41 -12.08 -3.19
CA LEU A 85 4.49 -12.39 -1.75
C LEU A 85 4.83 -13.85 -1.44
N GLN A 86 4.76 -14.75 -2.43
CA GLN A 86 5.11 -16.16 -2.25
C GLN A 86 6.61 -16.45 -2.33
N LYS A 87 7.42 -15.47 -2.75
CA LYS A 87 8.87 -15.58 -2.90
C LYS A 87 9.59 -15.06 -1.67
#